data_AF-A0AA43HZ19-F1
#
_entry.id   AF-A0AA43HZ19-F1
#
_cell.length_a   1.000
_cell.length_b   1.000
_cell.length_c   1.000
_cell.angle_alpha   90.00
_cell.angle_beta   90.00
_cell.angle_gamma   90.00
#
_symmetry.space_group_name_H-M   'P 1'
#
loop_
_entity.id
_entity.type
_entity.pdbx_description
1 polymer ?
#
loop_
_entity_poly.entity_id
_entity_poly.type
_entity_poly.pdbx_seq_one_letter_code
_entity_poly.pdbx_strand_id
1 'polypeptide(L)'
;MNRRSLLISFIALLLFSSIGTRAASTAEEEEVLKHHLILAINWSPRPNPTDGWESSHETKEAVKRLSKYIVKDGKGDDREVLTTGDYYSCVAFRAEVLHNTLDHFVQPIVYQDQPVVFWNGRDHKDFSKRVSNDWRNWLRSSPFQSPDNASFSLLTVAKPYCLHYFSGVPEKKEINRTFMIVVTDRTFNGDMYNEILNLQQFNIHNHLTGIKDDDVYPICYAVNQSYFIRHIKTEAIRHNGNAWSNPQGYVDLYEFVPLQKNFQLATVLDLPAHLKARRVRGNKYACDLSLSNRRHPSYMPVRLEASLDSTLLKRWNENELPETTTYTFEVESSNRPKTLHLKGWVRLIDDVYNTTLLSPSPRATEEAGRDGLHVAFEIAYEPKAKVFFLPMPDIMWFSFFPDDQATAALVWELIIGFLLLVATVILVIYLFNKNQYFTPSVDEIKFKLS
;
A
#
# COMPACT_ATOMS: atom_id res chain seq x y z
N MET A 1 -0.26 -36.12 49.76
CA MET A 1 -0.08 -35.60 48.37
C MET A 1 1.40 -35.63 48.02
N ASN A 2 1.75 -36.27 46.91
CA ASN A 2 3.11 -36.72 46.61
C ASN A 2 3.91 -35.59 45.94
N ARG A 3 5.03 -35.14 46.55
CA ARG A 3 5.88 -34.03 46.06
C ARG A 3 6.37 -34.20 44.61
N ARG A 4 6.43 -35.44 44.11
CA ARG A 4 6.78 -35.75 42.71
C ARG A 4 5.72 -35.34 41.69
N SER A 5 4.44 -35.33 42.07
CA SER A 5 3.32 -34.92 41.18
C SER A 5 3.29 -33.40 40.95
N LEU A 6 3.69 -32.62 41.96
CA LEU A 6 3.77 -31.16 41.88
C LEU A 6 4.93 -30.69 40.99
N LEU A 7 6.08 -31.36 41.06
CA LEU A 7 7.24 -31.04 40.22
C LEU A 7 6.99 -31.37 38.74
N ILE A 8 6.33 -32.49 38.45
CA ILE A 8 5.98 -32.88 37.07
C ILE A 8 4.94 -31.90 36.48
N SER A 9 3.96 -31.47 37.28
CA SER A 9 2.97 -30.47 36.85
C SER A 9 3.60 -29.10 36.60
N PHE A 10 4.62 -28.72 37.38
CA PHE A 10 5.33 -27.44 37.22
C PHE A 10 6.26 -27.44 36.00
N ILE A 11 6.94 -28.56 35.72
CA ILE A 11 7.77 -28.73 34.51
C ILE A 11 6.88 -28.81 33.26
N ALA A 12 5.71 -29.46 33.33
CA ALA A 12 4.73 -29.45 32.26
C ALA A 12 4.21 -28.04 31.99
N LEU A 13 3.90 -27.24 33.02
CA LEU A 13 3.47 -25.85 32.86
C LEU A 13 4.54 -24.97 32.21
N LEU A 14 5.82 -25.16 32.58
CA LEU A 14 6.95 -24.44 31.99
C LEU A 14 7.19 -24.84 30.53
N LEU A 15 7.05 -26.12 30.18
CA LEU A 15 7.15 -26.61 28.80
C LEU A 15 5.95 -26.16 27.93
N PHE A 16 4.75 -26.07 28.48
CA PHE A 16 3.59 -25.52 27.76
C PHE A 16 3.68 -23.99 27.61
N SER A 17 4.29 -23.26 28.54
CA SER A 17 4.49 -21.81 28.43
C SER A 17 5.57 -21.41 27.41
N SER A 18 6.57 -22.28 27.15
CA SER A 18 7.63 -22.02 26.17
C SER A 18 7.27 -22.46 24.75
N ILE A 19 6.27 -23.33 24.58
CA ILE A 19 5.74 -23.75 23.27
C ILE A 19 4.66 -22.77 22.77
N GLY A 20 4.03 -22.00 23.65
CA GLY A 20 2.96 -21.04 23.31
C GLY A 20 3.38 -19.70 22.72
N THR A 21 4.69 -19.40 22.59
CA THR A 21 5.18 -18.09 22.07
C THR A 21 5.99 -18.17 20.78
N ARG A 22 6.04 -19.35 20.12
CA ARG A 22 6.76 -19.51 18.84
C ARG A 22 5.93 -20.05 17.68
N ALA A 23 4.61 -20.09 17.81
CA ALA A 23 3.70 -20.53 16.73
C ALA A 23 2.85 -19.36 16.21
N ALA A 24 3.50 -18.40 15.58
CA ALA A 24 2.84 -17.45 14.67
C ALA A 24 3.84 -16.92 13.62
N SER A 25 4.70 -17.79 13.09
CA SER A 25 5.22 -17.58 11.73
C SER A 25 4.35 -18.42 10.80
N THR A 26 3.10 -17.99 10.63
CA THR A 26 2.31 -18.43 9.48
C THR A 26 3.13 -18.11 8.24
N ALA A 27 3.51 -19.15 7.49
CA ALA A 27 4.24 -19.03 6.24
C ALA A 27 3.57 -17.92 5.40
N GLU A 28 4.29 -16.82 5.21
CA GLU A 28 3.85 -15.71 4.38
C GLU A 28 3.68 -16.26 2.96
N GLU A 29 2.47 -16.21 2.40
CA GLU A 29 2.37 -16.15 0.94
C GLU A 29 3.05 -14.83 0.54
N GLU A 30 4.27 -14.93 0.02
CA GLU A 30 4.97 -13.77 -0.54
C GLU A 30 4.05 -13.15 -1.61
N GLU A 31 3.55 -11.96 -1.32
CA GLU A 31 2.72 -11.22 -2.26
C GLU A 31 3.54 -10.95 -3.52
N VAL A 32 3.13 -11.59 -4.62
CA VAL A 32 3.84 -11.51 -5.90
C VAL A 32 3.51 -10.17 -6.54
N LEU A 33 4.55 -9.41 -6.90
CA LEU A 33 4.40 -8.20 -7.70
C LEU A 33 3.79 -8.55 -9.06
N LYS A 34 2.71 -7.85 -9.41
CA LYS A 34 2.00 -8.04 -10.68
C LYS A 34 2.23 -6.84 -11.58
N HIS A 35 2.64 -7.13 -12.80
CA HIS A 35 2.89 -6.15 -13.86
C HIS A 35 1.89 -6.38 -14.98
N HIS A 36 1.49 -5.29 -15.64
CA HIS A 36 0.77 -5.37 -16.91
C HIS A 36 1.61 -4.77 -18.03
N LEU A 37 1.83 -5.54 -19.08
CA LEU A 37 2.47 -5.07 -20.31
C LEU A 37 1.43 -4.91 -21.42
N ILE A 38 1.19 -3.68 -21.84
CA ILE A 38 0.35 -3.35 -22.99
C ILE A 38 1.23 -3.22 -24.23
N LEU A 39 0.99 -4.04 -25.23
CA LEU A 39 1.56 -3.86 -26.56
C LEU A 39 0.55 -3.10 -27.42
N ALA A 40 0.82 -1.82 -27.67
CA ALA A 40 -0.02 -0.93 -28.46
C ALA A 40 0.59 -0.75 -29.85
N ILE A 41 -0.16 -1.10 -30.89
CA ILE A 41 0.31 -1.07 -32.27
C ILE A 41 -0.45 0.00 -33.03
N ASN A 42 0.26 1.01 -33.54
CA ASN A 42 -0.28 1.93 -34.54
C ASN A 42 -0.48 1.12 -35.83
N TRP A 43 -1.70 0.63 -36.04
CA TRP A 43 -1.98 -0.23 -37.18
C TRP A 43 -2.18 0.62 -38.42
N SER A 44 -1.65 0.20 -39.57
CA SER A 44 -1.97 0.81 -40.88
C SER A 44 -2.51 -0.25 -41.83
N PRO A 45 -3.75 -0.13 -42.35
CA PRO A 45 -4.30 -1.08 -43.30
C PRO A 45 -3.59 -0.88 -44.64
N ARG A 46 -2.44 -1.55 -44.80
CA ARG A 46 -1.88 -1.77 -46.13
C ARG A 46 -2.58 -2.98 -46.75
N PRO A 47 -2.78 -3.02 -48.08
CA PRO A 47 -3.37 -4.17 -48.76
C PRO A 47 -2.56 -5.47 -48.56
N ASN A 48 -1.31 -5.37 -48.09
CA ASN A 48 -0.52 -6.51 -47.64
C ASN A 48 0.13 -6.22 -46.27
N PRO A 49 -0.51 -6.60 -45.15
CA PRO A 49 -0.04 -6.28 -43.78
C PRO A 49 1.30 -6.93 -43.39
N THR A 50 1.87 -7.80 -44.23
CA THR A 50 3.13 -8.52 -43.97
C THR A 50 4.39 -7.85 -44.49
N ASP A 51 4.24 -6.74 -45.23
CA ASP A 51 5.35 -6.11 -45.94
C ASP A 51 5.70 -4.72 -45.37
N GLY A 52 5.02 -4.32 -44.28
CA GLY A 52 5.30 -3.11 -43.51
C GLY A 52 6.45 -3.30 -42.52
N TRP A 53 7.11 -2.20 -42.15
CA TRP A 53 8.22 -2.19 -41.19
C TRP A 53 7.76 -2.68 -39.81
N GLU A 54 6.48 -2.50 -39.46
CA GLU A 54 5.82 -2.97 -38.24
C GLU A 54 5.93 -4.50 -38.11
N SER A 55 5.83 -5.21 -39.23
CA SER A 55 5.89 -6.68 -39.32
C SER A 55 7.33 -7.23 -39.46
N SER A 56 8.33 -6.35 -39.50
CA SER A 56 9.72 -6.69 -39.73
C SER A 56 10.34 -7.46 -38.57
N HIS A 57 11.41 -8.21 -38.87
CA HIS A 57 12.20 -8.89 -37.86
C HIS A 57 12.81 -7.89 -36.85
N GLU A 58 13.20 -6.71 -37.31
CA GLU A 58 13.80 -5.68 -36.47
C GLU A 58 12.81 -5.15 -35.42
N THR A 59 11.57 -4.85 -35.82
CA THR A 59 10.49 -4.45 -34.90
C THR A 59 10.21 -5.53 -33.86
N LYS A 60 10.08 -6.78 -34.31
CA LYS A 60 9.88 -7.93 -33.41
C LYS A 60 10.97 -8.03 -32.35
N GLU A 61 12.24 -7.90 -32.76
CA GLU A 61 13.36 -7.98 -31.81
C GLU A 61 13.47 -6.74 -30.92
N ALA A 62 13.06 -5.55 -31.40
CA ALA A 62 12.98 -4.35 -30.57
C ALA A 62 11.93 -4.50 -29.46
N VAL A 63 10.73 -4.99 -29.79
CA VAL A 63 9.68 -5.29 -28.79
C VAL A 63 10.21 -6.26 -27.73
N LYS A 64 10.92 -7.33 -28.15
CA LYS A 64 11.53 -8.31 -27.22
C LYS A 64 12.63 -7.72 -26.34
N ARG A 65 13.45 -6.80 -26.88
CA ARG A 65 14.49 -6.12 -26.09
C ARG A 65 13.88 -5.16 -25.07
N LEU A 66 12.88 -4.39 -25.46
CA LEU A 66 12.20 -3.45 -24.56
C LEU A 66 11.38 -4.18 -23.50
N SER A 67 10.72 -5.29 -23.83
CA SER A 67 10.04 -6.11 -22.82
C SER A 67 11.03 -6.64 -21.79
N LYS A 68 12.23 -7.07 -22.22
CA LYS A 68 13.32 -7.46 -21.30
C LYS A 68 13.86 -6.29 -20.46
N TYR A 69 13.83 -5.07 -20.99
CA TYR A 69 14.31 -3.88 -20.28
C TYR A 69 13.44 -3.54 -19.06
N ILE A 70 12.12 -3.73 -19.16
CA ILE A 70 11.14 -3.48 -18.09
C ILE A 70 11.53 -4.15 -16.77
N VAL A 71 12.26 -5.26 -16.85
CA VAL A 71 12.59 -6.09 -15.68
C VAL A 71 13.93 -5.76 -15.04
N LYS A 72 14.76 -4.92 -15.67
CA LYS A 72 16.12 -4.67 -15.17
C LYS A 72 16.22 -3.68 -14.00
N ASP A 73 15.15 -2.99 -13.58
CA ASP A 73 15.06 -2.08 -12.41
C ASP A 73 16.40 -1.53 -11.86
N GLY A 74 17.25 -1.00 -12.74
CA GLY A 74 18.55 -0.42 -12.44
C GLY A 74 19.63 -1.31 -11.78
N LYS A 75 19.33 -2.53 -11.32
CA LYS A 75 20.26 -3.40 -10.59
C LYS A 75 20.53 -4.70 -11.34
N GLY A 76 21.38 -4.61 -12.37
CA GLY A 76 22.38 -5.61 -12.83
C GLY A 76 21.99 -7.07 -13.13
N ASP A 77 21.02 -7.66 -12.44
CA ASP A 77 20.65 -9.06 -12.53
C ASP A 77 19.56 -9.26 -13.57
N ASP A 78 19.74 -10.27 -14.42
CA ASP A 78 18.78 -10.73 -15.41
C ASP A 78 17.55 -11.35 -14.71
N ARG A 79 16.66 -10.54 -14.13
CA ARG A 79 15.32 -11.01 -13.79
C ARG A 79 14.46 -11.10 -15.06
N GLU A 80 13.50 -12.04 -15.04
CA GLU A 80 12.72 -12.47 -16.20
C GLU A 80 11.49 -11.58 -16.51
N VAL A 81 11.26 -11.31 -17.80
CA VAL A 81 10.31 -10.36 -18.45
C VAL A 81 8.93 -10.23 -17.79
N LEU A 82 8.34 -11.34 -17.39
CA LEU A 82 7.04 -11.45 -16.73
C LEU A 82 7.11 -12.70 -15.85
N THR A 83 6.72 -12.59 -14.59
CA THR A 83 6.66 -13.69 -13.62
C THR A 83 5.23 -14.22 -13.48
N THR A 84 5.06 -15.33 -12.77
CA THR A 84 3.72 -15.85 -12.45
C THR A 84 2.89 -14.78 -11.76
N GLY A 85 1.73 -14.42 -12.32
CA GLY A 85 0.89 -13.33 -11.82
C GLY A 85 0.97 -12.05 -12.65
N ASP A 86 1.92 -11.92 -13.58
CA ASP A 86 1.95 -10.83 -14.54
C ASP A 86 1.02 -11.08 -15.73
N TYR A 87 0.71 -10.00 -16.46
CA TYR A 87 -0.26 -9.96 -17.53
C TYR A 87 0.28 -9.24 -18.74
N TYR A 88 -0.16 -9.64 -19.93
CA TYR A 88 0.05 -8.83 -21.12
C TYR A 88 -1.20 -8.77 -21.97
N SER A 89 -1.30 -7.68 -22.72
CA SER A 89 -2.40 -7.43 -23.64
C SER A 89 -1.84 -6.86 -24.93
N CYS A 90 -2.56 -7.06 -26.03
CA CYS A 90 -2.22 -6.43 -27.29
C CYS A 90 -3.43 -5.70 -27.86
N VAL A 91 -3.24 -4.43 -28.15
CA VAL A 91 -4.25 -3.56 -28.73
C VAL A 91 -3.69 -2.90 -29.98
N ALA A 92 -4.56 -2.73 -30.97
CA ALA A 92 -4.31 -1.84 -32.09
C ALA A 92 -4.99 -0.50 -31.80
N PHE A 93 -4.38 0.59 -32.27
CA PHE A 93 -5.01 1.90 -32.21
C PHE A 93 -4.90 2.63 -33.54
N ARG A 94 -5.96 3.36 -33.92
CA ARG A 94 -6.01 4.18 -35.13
C ARG A 94 -7.24 5.07 -35.12
N ALA A 95 -7.11 6.32 -35.56
CA ALA A 95 -8.25 7.17 -35.85
C ALA A 95 -8.75 6.86 -37.27
N GLU A 96 -9.95 6.30 -37.36
CA GLU A 96 -10.65 6.10 -38.63
C GLU A 96 -11.33 7.39 -39.05
N VAL A 97 -11.07 7.82 -40.27
CA VAL A 97 -11.48 9.15 -40.75
C VAL A 97 -12.98 9.18 -41.13
N LEU A 98 -13.61 8.02 -41.29
CA LEU A 98 -15.05 7.88 -41.51
C LEU A 98 -15.87 7.83 -40.20
N HIS A 99 -15.21 7.71 -39.05
CA HIS A 99 -15.87 7.68 -37.76
C HIS A 99 -15.83 9.05 -37.09
N ASN A 100 -16.99 9.52 -36.62
CA ASN A 100 -17.13 10.83 -35.99
C ASN A 100 -16.75 10.80 -34.49
N THR A 101 -16.42 9.62 -33.95
CA THR A 101 -16.11 9.39 -32.54
C THR A 101 -14.84 8.54 -32.40
N LEU A 102 -14.22 8.57 -31.22
CA LEU A 102 -13.08 7.72 -30.87
C LEU A 102 -13.48 6.40 -30.17
N ASP A 103 -14.76 6.01 -30.21
CA ASP A 103 -15.25 4.80 -29.52
C ASP A 103 -14.55 3.52 -30.00
N HIS A 104 -14.10 3.52 -31.24
CA HIS A 104 -13.39 2.42 -31.90
C HIS A 104 -11.91 2.70 -32.11
N PHE A 105 -11.38 3.76 -31.49
CA PHE A 105 -10.00 4.21 -31.67
C PHE A 105 -8.97 3.20 -31.18
N VAL A 106 -9.29 2.46 -30.11
CA VAL A 106 -8.50 1.36 -29.58
C VAL A 106 -9.33 0.10 -29.64
N GLN A 107 -8.75 -0.97 -30.18
CA GLN A 107 -9.40 -2.26 -30.26
C GLN A 107 -8.41 -3.37 -29.91
N PRO A 108 -8.87 -4.46 -29.27
CA PRO A 108 -8.00 -5.59 -28.97
C PRO A 108 -7.60 -6.26 -30.28
N ILE A 109 -6.35 -6.70 -30.38
CA ILE A 109 -6.00 -7.66 -31.43
C ILE A 109 -6.70 -8.98 -31.09
N VAL A 110 -7.36 -9.60 -32.07
CA VAL A 110 -8.07 -10.87 -31.88
C VAL A 110 -7.24 -11.99 -32.49
N TYR A 111 -6.96 -13.07 -31.77
CA TYR A 111 -6.27 -14.24 -32.31
C TYR A 111 -7.08 -15.49 -32.01
N GLN A 112 -7.40 -16.29 -33.04
CA GLN A 112 -8.27 -17.46 -32.93
C GLN A 112 -9.62 -17.10 -32.27
N ASP A 113 -10.26 -16.03 -32.76
CA ASP A 113 -11.56 -15.52 -32.30
C ASP A 113 -11.61 -15.09 -30.81
N GLN A 114 -10.45 -14.85 -30.20
CA GLN A 114 -10.34 -14.36 -28.82
C GLN A 114 -9.45 -13.10 -28.75
N PRO A 115 -9.84 -12.05 -28.01
CA PRO A 115 -8.95 -10.95 -27.69
C PRO A 115 -7.62 -11.45 -27.12
N VAL A 116 -6.50 -10.90 -27.60
CA VAL A 116 -5.14 -11.18 -27.12
C VAL A 116 -4.97 -10.50 -25.76
N VAL A 117 -5.55 -11.11 -24.73
CA VAL A 117 -5.42 -10.73 -23.32
C VAL A 117 -5.09 -12.00 -22.55
N PHE A 118 -3.89 -12.05 -21.98
CA PHE A 118 -3.41 -13.24 -21.27
C PHE A 118 -3.34 -12.96 -19.78
N TRP A 119 -4.30 -13.53 -19.06
CA TRP A 119 -4.40 -13.47 -17.61
C TRP A 119 -3.77 -14.73 -16.99
N ASN A 120 -2.55 -14.65 -16.46
CA ASN A 120 -1.85 -15.73 -15.72
C ASN A 120 -1.39 -16.93 -16.61
N GLY A 121 -0.40 -17.76 -16.31
CA GLY A 121 0.51 -17.94 -15.18
C GLY A 121 1.14 -19.34 -15.32
N ARG A 122 2.38 -19.45 -15.86
CA ARG A 122 3.31 -20.60 -15.67
C ARG A 122 4.64 -20.53 -16.41
N ASP A 123 4.85 -19.71 -17.45
CA ASP A 123 6.18 -19.61 -18.08
C ASP A 123 6.38 -18.32 -18.91
N HIS A 124 7.40 -17.53 -18.58
CA HIS A 124 7.85 -16.33 -19.31
C HIS A 124 8.21 -16.63 -20.78
N LYS A 125 8.56 -17.89 -21.07
CA LYS A 125 8.82 -18.34 -22.44
C LYS A 125 7.61 -18.09 -23.32
N ASP A 126 6.39 -18.09 -22.77
CA ASP A 126 5.18 -18.01 -23.56
C ASP A 126 5.00 -16.64 -24.24
N PHE A 127 5.20 -15.51 -23.54
CA PHE A 127 5.12 -14.19 -24.18
C PHE A 127 6.20 -14.00 -25.26
N SER A 128 7.47 -14.22 -24.92
CA SER A 128 8.59 -14.07 -25.86
C SER A 128 8.49 -15.03 -27.05
N LYS A 129 8.03 -16.27 -26.83
CA LYS A 129 7.80 -17.27 -27.88
C LYS A 129 6.60 -16.89 -28.74
N ARG A 130 5.51 -16.39 -28.18
CA ARG A 130 4.34 -15.92 -28.93
C ARG A 130 4.65 -14.68 -29.76
N VAL A 131 5.31 -13.68 -29.18
CA VAL A 131 5.86 -12.56 -29.97
C VAL A 131 6.84 -13.08 -31.02
N SER A 132 7.60 -14.13 -30.76
CA SER A 132 8.53 -14.68 -31.77
C SER A 132 7.84 -15.42 -32.92
N ASN A 133 6.78 -16.18 -32.62
CA ASN A 133 6.16 -17.13 -33.54
C ASN A 133 4.91 -16.56 -34.23
N ASP A 134 4.15 -15.72 -33.52
CA ASP A 134 2.81 -15.29 -33.92
C ASP A 134 2.73 -13.78 -34.22
N TRP A 135 3.83 -13.01 -34.12
CA TRP A 135 3.87 -11.56 -34.37
C TRP A 135 3.11 -11.15 -35.63
N ARG A 136 3.44 -11.77 -36.76
CA ARG A 136 2.78 -11.47 -38.04
C ARG A 136 1.31 -11.88 -38.06
N ASN A 137 0.95 -12.95 -37.35
CA ASN A 137 -0.43 -13.41 -37.29
C ASN A 137 -1.29 -12.48 -36.43
N TRP A 138 -0.76 -11.96 -35.33
CA TRP A 138 -1.40 -10.92 -34.50
C TRP A 138 -1.63 -9.64 -35.30
N LEU A 139 -0.63 -9.21 -36.06
CA LEU A 139 -0.76 -8.05 -36.95
C LEU A 139 -1.87 -8.29 -38.00
N ARG A 140 -1.87 -9.45 -38.67
CA ARG A 140 -2.90 -9.80 -39.67
C ARG A 140 -4.32 -9.83 -39.12
N SER A 141 -4.47 -10.15 -37.84
CA SER A 141 -5.77 -10.25 -37.19
C SER A 141 -6.21 -8.95 -36.51
N SER A 142 -5.59 -7.83 -36.91
CA SER A 142 -6.03 -6.49 -36.56
C SER A 142 -7.51 -6.31 -36.96
N PRO A 143 -8.33 -5.75 -36.06
CA PRO A 143 -9.76 -5.55 -36.33
C PRO A 143 -10.01 -4.37 -37.29
N PHE A 144 -9.00 -3.54 -37.54
CA PHE A 144 -9.06 -2.42 -38.47
C PHE A 144 -8.90 -2.91 -39.91
N GLN A 145 -10.03 -3.07 -40.61
CA GLN A 145 -10.11 -3.47 -42.01
C GLN A 145 -10.67 -2.32 -42.87
N SER A 146 -9.98 -1.19 -42.93
CA SER A 146 -10.41 -0.12 -43.84
C SER A 146 -9.56 -0.14 -45.13
N PRO A 147 -10.16 -0.36 -46.32
CA PRO A 147 -9.46 -0.28 -47.60
C PRO A 147 -9.11 1.16 -48.00
N ASP A 148 -9.64 2.16 -47.28
CA ASP A 148 -9.46 3.56 -47.62
C ASP A 148 -8.27 4.16 -46.85
N ASN A 149 -7.26 4.59 -47.61
CA ASN A 149 -5.97 5.14 -47.16
C ASN A 149 -6.05 6.40 -46.26
N ALA A 150 -7.23 6.84 -45.83
CA ALA A 150 -7.40 7.98 -44.95
C ALA A 150 -7.30 7.51 -43.48
N SER A 151 -6.05 7.45 -43.01
CA SER A 151 -5.58 6.99 -41.70
C SER A 151 -4.91 8.03 -40.81
N PHE A 152 -5.33 8.28 -39.56
CA PHE A 152 -4.56 9.14 -38.65
C PHE A 152 -4.07 8.40 -37.41
N SER A 153 -2.81 8.64 -37.05
CA SER A 153 -2.23 8.22 -35.79
C SER A 153 -2.25 9.39 -34.83
N LEU A 154 -2.99 9.29 -33.73
CA LEU A 154 -2.98 10.28 -32.64
C LEU A 154 -2.11 9.72 -31.50
N LEU A 155 -0.79 9.82 -31.61
CA LEU A 155 0.12 9.08 -30.72
C LEU A 155 0.04 9.55 -29.27
N THR A 156 -0.19 10.84 -29.05
CA THR A 156 -0.34 11.41 -27.71
C THR A 156 -1.65 10.97 -27.05
N VAL A 157 -2.71 10.86 -27.85
CA VAL A 157 -4.04 10.38 -27.43
C VAL A 157 -4.08 8.85 -27.27
N ALA A 158 -3.31 8.12 -28.07
CA ALA A 158 -3.24 6.66 -28.06
C ALA A 158 -2.87 6.08 -26.69
N LYS A 159 -1.95 6.71 -25.97
CA LYS A 159 -1.47 6.19 -24.68
C LYS A 159 -2.59 6.16 -23.62
N PRO A 160 -3.28 7.27 -23.31
CA PRO A 160 -4.38 7.24 -22.36
C PRO A 160 -5.57 6.40 -22.83
N TYR A 161 -5.92 6.41 -24.12
CA TYR A 161 -7.00 5.56 -24.63
C TYR A 161 -6.68 4.06 -24.53
N CYS A 162 -5.44 3.66 -24.83
CA CYS A 162 -5.03 2.27 -24.68
C CYS A 162 -5.08 1.80 -23.22
N LEU A 163 -4.77 2.66 -22.25
CA LEU A 163 -4.96 2.33 -20.83
C LEU A 163 -6.45 2.28 -20.48
N HIS A 164 -7.22 3.28 -20.90
CA HIS A 164 -8.64 3.42 -20.58
C HIS A 164 -9.50 2.29 -21.14
N TYR A 165 -9.10 1.68 -22.27
CA TYR A 165 -9.75 0.48 -22.82
C TYR A 165 -9.96 -0.61 -21.76
N PHE A 166 -9.02 -0.77 -20.82
CA PHE A 166 -9.09 -1.79 -19.78
C PHE A 166 -10.06 -1.46 -18.64
N SER A 167 -10.55 -0.21 -18.52
CA SER A 167 -11.60 0.15 -17.55
C SER A 167 -12.95 -0.51 -17.86
N GLY A 168 -13.20 -0.81 -19.14
CA GLY A 168 -14.42 -1.50 -19.59
C GLY A 168 -14.36 -3.03 -19.48
N VAL A 169 -13.23 -3.60 -19.05
CA VAL A 169 -13.06 -5.06 -18.96
C VAL A 169 -13.72 -5.58 -17.67
N PRO A 170 -14.63 -6.56 -17.73
CA PRO A 170 -15.39 -7.01 -16.55
C PRO A 170 -14.52 -7.58 -15.43
N GLU A 171 -13.40 -8.20 -15.78
CA GLU A 171 -12.48 -8.79 -14.81
C GLU A 171 -11.44 -7.76 -14.35
N LYS A 172 -11.74 -7.05 -13.26
CA LYS A 172 -10.78 -6.14 -12.63
C LYS A 172 -9.61 -6.93 -12.06
N LYS A 173 -8.39 -6.63 -12.50
CA LYS A 173 -7.14 -7.20 -11.95
C LYS A 173 -6.38 -6.15 -11.17
N GLU A 174 -5.84 -6.57 -10.03
CA GLU A 174 -4.92 -5.77 -9.26
C GLU A 174 -3.53 -5.79 -9.88
N ILE A 175 -3.03 -4.61 -10.24
CA ILE A 175 -1.72 -4.40 -10.85
C ILE A 175 -0.89 -3.50 -9.93
N ASN A 176 0.43 -3.74 -9.88
CA ASN A 176 1.37 -2.85 -9.21
C ASN A 176 1.99 -1.85 -10.19
N ARG A 177 2.37 -2.30 -11.38
CA ARG A 177 3.01 -1.45 -12.40
C ARG A 177 2.48 -1.76 -13.79
N THR A 178 2.24 -0.71 -14.56
CA THR A 178 1.72 -0.82 -15.93
C THR A 178 2.71 -0.22 -16.91
N PHE A 179 3.12 -1.01 -17.87
CA PHE A 179 4.02 -0.63 -18.96
C PHE A 179 3.31 -0.69 -20.28
N MET A 180 3.77 0.13 -21.23
CA MET A 180 3.28 0.09 -22.59
C MET A 180 4.41 0.18 -23.58
N ILE A 181 4.46 -0.79 -24.49
CA ILE A 181 5.30 -0.76 -25.66
C ILE A 181 4.44 -0.28 -26.83
N VAL A 182 4.82 0.85 -27.43
CA VAL A 182 4.11 1.46 -28.55
C VAL A 182 4.91 1.28 -29.83
N VAL A 183 4.35 0.58 -30.81
CA VAL A 183 4.90 0.48 -32.17
C VAL A 183 4.26 1.57 -33.03
N THR A 184 5.05 2.51 -33.53
CA THR A 184 4.55 3.70 -34.24
C THR A 184 5.55 4.25 -35.24
N ASP A 185 5.06 4.86 -36.32
CA ASP A 185 5.85 5.60 -37.31
C ASP A 185 6.14 7.05 -36.88
N ARG A 186 5.51 7.53 -35.79
CA ARG A 186 5.55 8.92 -35.29
C ARG A 186 5.16 9.99 -36.33
N THR A 187 4.48 9.63 -37.40
CA THR A 187 4.18 10.54 -38.54
C THR A 187 3.38 11.77 -38.10
N PHE A 188 2.51 11.62 -37.10
CA PHE A 188 1.75 12.72 -36.49
C PHE A 188 1.94 12.68 -34.96
N ASN A 189 3.18 13.00 -34.54
CA ASN A 189 3.56 13.07 -33.14
C ASN A 189 3.85 14.53 -32.77
N GLY A 190 3.17 15.05 -31.75
CA GLY A 190 3.29 16.44 -31.31
C GLY A 190 2.68 16.63 -29.92
N ASP A 191 2.39 17.88 -29.54
CA ASP A 191 1.46 18.06 -28.43
C ASP A 191 0.04 17.63 -28.86
N MET A 192 -0.77 17.25 -27.87
CA MET A 192 -2.13 16.76 -28.09
C MET A 192 -2.98 17.75 -28.90
N TYR A 193 -2.76 19.05 -28.71
CA TYR A 193 -3.50 20.10 -29.41
C TYR A 193 -3.19 20.09 -30.92
N ASN A 194 -1.91 20.02 -31.28
CA ASN A 194 -1.44 19.98 -32.66
C ASN A 194 -1.84 18.68 -33.37
N GLU A 195 -1.81 17.53 -32.68
CA GLU A 195 -2.29 16.26 -33.25
C GLU A 195 -3.78 16.35 -33.64
N ILE A 196 -4.61 16.94 -32.77
CA ILE A 196 -6.03 17.12 -33.00
C ILE A 196 -6.30 18.19 -34.07
N LEU A 197 -5.58 19.31 -34.04
CA LEU A 197 -5.66 20.34 -35.08
C LEU A 197 -5.34 19.76 -36.47
N ASN A 198 -4.30 18.93 -36.57
CA ASN A 198 -3.92 18.29 -37.83
C ASN A 198 -5.00 17.32 -38.32
N LEU A 199 -5.61 16.55 -37.41
CA LEU A 199 -6.76 15.70 -37.74
C LEU A 199 -7.95 16.52 -38.23
N GLN A 200 -8.29 17.63 -37.56
CA GLN A 200 -9.37 18.52 -37.97
C GLN A 200 -9.11 19.12 -39.35
N GLN A 201 -7.90 19.63 -39.59
CA GLN A 201 -7.51 20.19 -40.89
C GLN A 201 -7.63 19.13 -41.99
N PHE A 202 -7.22 17.90 -41.71
CA PHE A 202 -7.40 16.79 -42.64
C PHE A 202 -8.88 16.49 -42.89
N ASN A 203 -9.72 16.44 -41.85
CA ASN A 203 -11.15 16.19 -42.00
C ASN A 203 -11.85 17.29 -42.81
N ILE A 204 -11.48 18.57 -42.58
CA ILE A 204 -11.97 19.71 -43.36
C ILE A 204 -11.54 19.59 -44.82
N HIS A 205 -10.27 19.29 -45.08
CA HIS A 205 -9.73 19.15 -46.43
C HIS A 205 -10.42 18.03 -47.22
N ASN A 206 -10.84 16.97 -46.54
CA ASN A 206 -11.47 15.81 -47.16
C ASN A 206 -13.01 15.81 -47.07
N HIS A 207 -13.64 16.90 -46.59
CA HIS A 207 -15.09 17.03 -46.43
C HIS A 207 -15.75 15.97 -45.53
N LEU A 208 -15.07 15.57 -44.46
CA LEU A 208 -15.53 14.52 -43.55
C LEU A 208 -16.11 15.12 -42.26
N THR A 209 -17.11 14.44 -41.69
CA THR A 209 -17.61 14.76 -40.35
C THR A 209 -16.55 14.36 -39.32
N GLY A 210 -15.69 15.32 -38.96
CA GLY A 210 -14.54 15.04 -38.12
C GLY A 210 -14.89 14.74 -36.66
N ILE A 211 -13.95 14.09 -35.99
CA ILE A 211 -13.92 13.92 -34.53
C ILE A 211 -13.93 15.30 -33.85
N LYS A 212 -14.80 15.51 -32.87
CA LYS A 212 -14.86 16.76 -32.10
C LYS A 212 -13.87 16.72 -30.95
N ASP A 213 -13.26 17.86 -30.66
CA ASP A 213 -12.24 17.99 -29.61
C ASP A 213 -12.78 17.65 -28.23
N ASP A 214 -14.04 18.04 -27.96
CA ASP A 214 -14.74 17.79 -26.71
C ASP A 214 -14.92 16.29 -26.43
N ASP A 215 -14.88 15.43 -27.46
CA ASP A 215 -15.00 13.98 -27.32
C ASP A 215 -13.65 13.31 -27.01
N VAL A 216 -12.52 13.99 -27.24
CA VAL A 216 -11.17 13.43 -27.09
C VAL A 216 -10.57 13.71 -25.72
N TYR A 217 -10.68 14.95 -25.26
CA TYR A 217 -10.02 15.41 -24.03
C TYR A 217 -10.48 14.73 -22.74
N PRO A 218 -11.75 14.32 -22.53
CA PRO A 218 -12.20 13.75 -21.27
C PRO A 218 -11.43 12.50 -20.84
N ILE A 219 -11.18 11.56 -21.76
CA ILE A 219 -10.44 10.32 -21.47
C ILE A 219 -8.97 10.64 -21.15
N CYS A 220 -8.34 11.48 -21.96
CA CYS A 220 -6.97 11.92 -21.72
C CYS A 220 -6.82 12.62 -20.36
N TYR A 221 -7.77 13.49 -20.01
CA TYR A 221 -7.79 14.19 -18.73
C TYR A 221 -8.00 13.22 -17.56
N ALA A 222 -8.95 12.29 -17.65
CA ALA A 222 -9.21 11.29 -16.62
C ALA A 222 -7.97 10.44 -16.32
N VAL A 223 -7.28 9.96 -17.37
CA VAL A 223 -6.03 9.22 -17.18
C VAL A 223 -4.94 10.10 -16.58
N ASN A 224 -4.78 11.35 -17.05
CA ASN A 224 -3.77 12.28 -16.53
C ASN A 224 -4.02 12.78 -15.10
N GLN A 225 -5.24 12.64 -14.56
CA GLN A 225 -5.51 12.86 -13.13
C GLN A 225 -4.95 11.74 -12.25
N SER A 226 -4.92 10.52 -12.78
CA SER A 226 -4.54 9.30 -12.06
C SER A 226 -3.12 8.84 -12.34
N TYR A 227 -2.55 9.20 -13.49
CA TYR A 227 -1.28 8.67 -13.99
C TYR A 227 -0.42 9.75 -14.64
N PHE A 228 0.89 9.63 -14.39
CA PHE A 228 1.94 10.27 -15.16
C PHE A 228 2.52 9.26 -16.15
N ILE A 229 2.47 9.58 -17.45
CA ILE A 229 3.00 8.70 -18.49
C ILE A 229 4.48 9.02 -18.69
N ARG A 230 5.36 8.20 -18.11
CA ARG A 230 6.81 8.35 -18.19
C ARG A 230 7.35 7.65 -19.43
N HIS A 231 8.02 8.38 -20.31
CA HIS A 231 8.84 7.78 -21.37
C HIS A 231 10.11 7.17 -20.77
N ILE A 232 10.45 5.96 -21.20
CA ILE A 232 11.62 5.21 -20.72
C ILE A 232 12.67 5.08 -21.82
N LYS A 233 12.27 4.57 -22.99
CA LYS A 233 13.21 4.24 -24.07
C LYS A 233 12.55 4.28 -25.44
N THR A 234 13.35 4.59 -26.45
CA THR A 234 12.98 4.51 -27.88
C THR A 234 13.95 3.59 -28.59
N GLU A 235 13.46 2.68 -29.43
CA GLU A 235 14.27 1.98 -30.43
C GLU A 235 13.77 2.34 -31.83
N ALA A 236 14.64 2.94 -32.64
CA ALA A 236 14.33 3.27 -34.03
C ALA A 236 14.44 2.02 -34.91
N ILE A 237 13.42 1.78 -35.73
CA ILE A 237 13.38 0.72 -36.72
C ILE A 237 13.84 1.27 -38.05
N ARG A 238 14.91 0.71 -38.60
CA ARG A 238 15.53 1.19 -39.84
C ARG A 238 15.35 0.18 -40.96
N HIS A 239 15.49 0.64 -42.20
CA HIS A 239 15.37 -0.27 -43.34
C HIS A 239 16.55 -1.26 -43.33
N ASN A 240 16.26 -2.56 -43.23
CA ASN A 240 17.25 -3.64 -43.18
C ASN A 240 18.37 -3.45 -42.14
N GLY A 241 18.07 -2.83 -40.99
CA GLY A 241 19.07 -2.56 -39.95
C GLY A 241 20.17 -1.57 -40.33
N ASN A 242 20.03 -0.84 -41.44
CA ASN A 242 21.01 0.16 -41.85
C ASN A 242 20.95 1.39 -40.93
N ALA A 243 21.94 1.50 -40.03
CA ALA A 243 22.08 2.59 -39.05
C ALA A 243 22.06 4.00 -39.67
N TRP A 244 22.40 4.13 -40.95
CA TRP A 244 22.49 5.41 -41.67
C TRP A 244 21.21 5.79 -42.42
N SER A 245 20.22 4.89 -42.51
CA SER A 245 18.92 5.19 -43.15
C SER A 245 17.98 5.91 -42.18
N ASN A 246 17.12 6.79 -42.69
CA ASN A 246 16.08 7.38 -41.84
C ASN A 246 15.20 6.28 -41.21
N PRO A 247 14.84 6.39 -39.92
CA PRO A 247 13.93 5.45 -39.29
C PRO A 247 12.63 5.35 -40.08
N GLN A 248 12.19 4.11 -40.33
CA GLN A 248 10.89 3.82 -40.93
C GLN A 248 9.80 3.75 -39.86
N GLY A 249 10.20 3.51 -38.61
CA GLY A 249 9.33 3.61 -37.46
C GLY A 249 10.10 3.49 -36.15
N TYR A 250 9.35 3.34 -35.06
CA TYR A 250 9.84 3.40 -33.70
C TYR A 250 9.09 2.41 -32.82
N VAL A 251 9.81 1.88 -31.84
CA VAL A 251 9.23 1.13 -30.72
C VAL A 251 9.58 1.87 -29.44
N ASP A 252 8.56 2.41 -28.80
CA ASP A 252 8.69 3.24 -27.60
C ASP A 252 8.23 2.48 -26.37
N LEU A 253 8.94 2.63 -25.26
CA LEU A 253 8.58 2.09 -23.96
C LEU A 253 8.14 3.22 -23.03
N TYR A 254 6.96 3.07 -22.45
CA TYR A 254 6.38 3.95 -21.44
C TYR A 254 6.00 3.18 -20.18
N GLU A 255 5.94 3.89 -19.07
CA GLU A 255 5.34 3.42 -17.81
C GLU A 255 4.26 4.40 -17.38
N PHE A 256 3.11 3.85 -16.99
CA PHE A 256 2.03 4.60 -16.36
C PHE A 256 2.31 4.61 -14.86
N VAL A 257 2.94 5.70 -14.40
CA VAL A 257 3.26 5.89 -12.99
C VAL A 257 2.04 6.49 -12.31
N PRO A 258 1.42 5.80 -11.35
CA PRO A 258 0.29 6.37 -10.61
C PRO A 258 0.68 7.68 -9.92
N LEU A 259 -0.15 8.71 -10.05
CA LEU A 259 0.08 10.00 -9.42
C LEU A 259 -0.19 9.91 -7.92
N GLN A 260 0.86 10.12 -7.11
CA GLN A 260 0.76 10.25 -5.66
C GLN A 260 0.52 11.72 -5.26
N LYS A 261 -0.36 12.43 -5.98
CA LYS A 261 -0.56 13.86 -5.75
C LYS A 261 -1.24 14.05 -4.39
N ASN A 262 -0.46 14.42 -3.37
CA ASN A 262 -0.88 14.65 -1.98
C ASN A 262 -1.26 13.40 -1.17
N PHE A 263 -0.81 12.21 -1.58
CA PHE A 263 -1.18 10.99 -0.84
C PHE A 263 -0.40 10.86 0.47
N GLN A 264 -1.10 11.05 1.59
CA GLN A 264 -0.63 10.78 2.95
C GLN A 264 -1.55 9.77 3.63
N LEU A 265 -1.06 9.05 4.64
CA LEU A 265 -1.87 8.08 5.37
C LEU A 265 -3.12 8.72 5.99
N ALA A 266 -3.01 9.99 6.40
CA ALA A 266 -4.12 10.82 6.90
C ALA A 266 -5.21 11.15 5.86
N THR A 267 -4.97 10.86 4.57
CA THR A 267 -5.96 11.05 3.49
C THR A 267 -7.03 9.96 3.54
N VAL A 268 -6.63 8.75 3.91
CA VAL A 268 -7.51 7.56 3.97
C VAL A 268 -7.86 7.14 5.39
N LEU A 269 -7.09 7.58 6.38
CA LEU A 269 -7.30 7.26 7.78
C LEU A 269 -7.38 8.51 8.64
N ASP A 270 -8.29 8.49 9.61
CA ASP A 270 -8.25 9.35 10.76
C ASP A 270 -7.27 8.76 11.78
N LEU A 271 -6.20 9.53 12.03
CA LEU A 271 -5.09 9.16 12.90
C LEU A 271 -5.14 10.00 14.18
N PRO A 272 -4.83 9.43 15.35
CA PRO A 272 -4.78 10.19 16.59
C PRO A 272 -3.57 11.13 16.58
N ALA A 273 -3.71 12.35 17.12
CA ALA A 273 -2.59 13.30 17.19
C ALA A 273 -1.48 12.83 18.15
N HIS A 274 -1.86 12.22 19.28
CA HIS A 274 -0.96 11.70 20.30
C HIS A 274 -1.53 10.41 20.89
N LEU A 275 -0.65 9.50 21.32
CA LEU A 275 -1.04 8.31 22.06
C LEU A 275 -0.81 8.52 23.55
N LYS A 276 -1.79 8.12 24.36
CA LYS A 276 -1.67 8.13 25.82
C LYS A 276 -1.51 6.69 26.30
N ALA A 277 -0.45 6.44 27.05
CA ALA A 277 -0.22 5.17 27.70
C ALA A 277 -0.77 5.24 29.12
N ARG A 278 -1.95 4.64 29.33
CA ARG A 278 -2.59 4.52 30.65
C ARG A 278 -1.94 3.41 31.42
N ARG A 279 -1.64 3.61 32.70
CA ARG A 279 -1.05 2.54 33.49
C ARG A 279 -2.08 1.44 33.71
N VAL A 280 -1.65 0.17 33.71
CA VAL A 280 -2.50 -0.97 34.05
C VAL A 280 -1.79 -1.88 35.05
N ARG A 281 -2.57 -2.73 35.72
CA ARG A 281 -2.06 -3.65 36.75
C ARG A 281 -0.95 -4.56 36.18
N GLY A 282 0.05 -4.85 37.00
CA GLY A 282 1.15 -5.75 36.65
C GLY A 282 2.36 -5.05 36.01
N ASN A 283 2.63 -3.81 36.43
CA ASN A 283 3.75 -2.97 36.00
C ASN A 283 3.77 -2.70 34.49
N LYS A 284 2.60 -2.54 33.89
CA LYS A 284 2.43 -2.31 32.45
C LYS A 284 1.69 -1.00 32.18
N TYR A 285 1.71 -0.58 30.92
CA TYR A 285 0.85 0.45 30.37
C TYR A 285 0.04 -0.13 29.22
N ALA A 286 -1.24 0.22 29.14
CA ALA A 286 -2.06 -0.03 27.97
C ALA A 286 -2.12 1.24 27.11
N CYS A 287 -2.00 1.07 25.79
CA CYS A 287 -2.12 2.13 24.81
C CYS A 287 -3.24 1.79 23.85
N ASP A 288 -4.16 2.72 23.63
CA ASP A 288 -5.28 2.54 22.72
C ASP A 288 -4.99 3.28 21.41
N LEU A 289 -4.70 2.53 20.33
CA LEU A 289 -4.57 3.06 18.98
C LEU A 289 -5.94 3.03 18.30
N SER A 290 -6.58 4.18 18.18
CA SER A 290 -7.86 4.30 17.47
C SER A 290 -7.61 4.77 16.03
N LEU A 291 -8.04 3.97 15.07
CA LEU A 291 -7.97 4.25 13.63
C LEU A 291 -9.39 4.26 13.08
N SER A 292 -9.70 5.22 12.22
CA SER A 292 -10.97 5.20 11.48
C SER A 292 -10.74 5.43 9.99
N ASN A 293 -11.53 4.77 9.15
CA ASN A 293 -11.40 4.87 7.70
C ASN A 293 -12.20 6.07 7.19
N ARG A 294 -11.52 7.01 6.52
CA ARG A 294 -12.14 8.23 5.95
C ARG A 294 -12.94 7.98 4.67
N ARG A 295 -12.85 6.78 4.09
CA ARG A 295 -13.50 6.38 2.83
C ARG A 295 -13.27 7.40 1.71
N HIS A 296 -12.02 7.56 1.31
CA HIS A 296 -11.68 8.41 0.18
C HIS A 296 -12.18 7.78 -1.14
N PRO A 297 -12.83 8.52 -2.06
CA PRO A 297 -13.39 7.94 -3.29
C PRO A 297 -12.33 7.34 -4.21
N SER A 298 -11.11 7.89 -4.20
CA SER A 298 -10.01 7.47 -5.07
C SER A 298 -8.93 6.65 -4.36
N TYR A 299 -9.00 6.43 -3.05
CA TYR A 299 -7.91 5.78 -2.31
C TYR A 299 -8.42 4.84 -1.22
N MET A 300 -7.78 3.67 -1.08
CA MET A 300 -8.15 2.67 -0.08
C MET A 300 -6.93 2.00 0.58
N PRO A 301 -6.91 1.83 1.92
CA PRO A 301 -5.83 1.11 2.59
C PRO A 301 -5.83 -0.37 2.23
N VAL A 302 -4.68 -0.87 1.78
CA VAL A 302 -4.44 -2.29 1.46
C VAL A 302 -3.88 -3.03 2.66
N ARG A 303 -2.93 -2.40 3.35
CA ARG A 303 -2.24 -2.97 4.50
C ARG A 303 -1.81 -1.87 5.45
N LEU A 304 -1.94 -2.13 6.74
CA LEU A 304 -1.38 -1.30 7.80
C LEU A 304 -0.59 -2.17 8.78
N GLU A 305 0.49 -1.62 9.30
CA GLU A 305 1.34 -2.27 10.29
C GLU A 305 1.69 -1.30 11.42
N ALA A 306 1.31 -1.66 12.65
CA ALA A 306 1.74 -0.96 13.85
C ALA A 306 2.93 -1.70 14.46
N SER A 307 3.99 -0.95 14.75
CA SER A 307 5.23 -1.48 15.32
C SER A 307 5.81 -0.58 16.39
N LEU A 308 6.51 -1.18 17.34
CA LEU A 308 7.11 -0.56 18.51
C LEU A 308 8.57 -0.99 18.60
N ASP A 309 9.53 -0.06 18.53
CA ASP A 309 10.97 -0.35 18.51
C ASP A 309 11.35 -1.53 17.57
N SER A 310 10.77 -1.55 16.36
CA SER A 310 10.92 -2.60 15.34
C SER A 310 10.17 -3.91 15.57
N THR A 311 9.46 -4.06 16.69
CA THR A 311 8.59 -5.21 16.95
C THR A 311 7.21 -4.97 16.34
N LEU A 312 6.77 -5.82 15.41
CA LEU A 312 5.43 -5.77 14.85
C LEU A 312 4.40 -6.12 15.93
N LEU A 313 3.46 -5.21 16.21
CA LEU A 313 2.38 -5.43 17.16
C LEU A 313 1.15 -6.02 16.46
N LYS A 314 0.73 -5.38 15.37
CA LYS A 314 -0.48 -5.74 14.64
C LYS A 314 -0.35 -5.38 13.17
N ARG A 315 -0.83 -6.29 12.34
CA ARG A 315 -1.08 -6.08 10.92
C ARG A 315 -2.59 -6.07 10.69
N TRP A 316 -3.04 -5.12 9.87
CA TRP A 316 -4.39 -5.09 9.31
C TRP A 316 -4.28 -5.23 7.80
N ASN A 317 -5.05 -6.14 7.24
CA ASN A 317 -5.22 -6.28 5.79
C ASN A 317 -6.46 -5.49 5.31
N GLU A 318 -6.63 -5.38 3.99
CA GLU A 318 -7.68 -4.59 3.32
C GLU A 318 -9.09 -4.78 3.90
N ASN A 319 -9.45 -6.03 4.23
CA ASN A 319 -10.77 -6.38 4.75
C ASN A 319 -10.89 -6.31 6.30
N GLU A 320 -9.80 -6.00 6.99
CA GLU A 320 -9.73 -6.04 8.46
C GLU A 320 -9.82 -4.66 9.11
N LEU A 321 -10.00 -3.60 8.33
CA LEU A 321 -10.20 -2.23 8.81
C LEU A 321 -11.69 -1.86 8.79
N PRO A 322 -12.45 -2.14 9.86
CA PRO A 322 -13.80 -1.60 10.01
C PRO A 322 -13.77 -0.07 10.08
N GLU A 323 -14.94 0.56 9.90
CA GLU A 323 -15.11 2.02 9.89
C GLU A 323 -14.39 2.71 11.05
N THR A 324 -14.39 2.08 12.22
CA THR A 324 -13.59 2.50 13.38
C THR A 324 -13.05 1.26 14.08
N THR A 325 -11.74 1.25 14.33
CA THR A 325 -11.04 0.17 15.04
C THR A 325 -10.22 0.76 16.16
N THR A 326 -10.38 0.25 17.37
CA THR A 326 -9.45 0.54 18.47
C THR A 326 -8.65 -0.71 18.77
N TYR A 327 -7.32 -0.60 18.66
CA TYR A 327 -6.39 -1.66 19.02
C TYR A 327 -5.65 -1.27 20.29
N THR A 328 -5.92 -2.02 21.36
CA THR A 328 -5.24 -1.88 22.63
C THR A 328 -4.03 -2.80 22.67
N PHE A 329 -2.86 -2.24 22.97
CA PHE A 329 -1.64 -3.02 23.21
C PHE A 329 -1.01 -2.66 24.55
N GLU A 330 -0.36 -3.64 25.17
CA GLU A 330 0.32 -3.46 26.46
C GLU A 330 1.83 -3.32 26.27
N VAL A 331 2.44 -2.49 27.11
CA VAL A 331 3.86 -2.20 27.13
C VAL A 331 4.38 -2.29 28.56
N GLU A 332 5.50 -2.96 28.77
CA GLU A 332 6.12 -3.09 30.09
C GLU A 332 6.61 -1.73 30.63
N SER A 333 6.40 -1.44 31.92
CA SER A 333 6.88 -0.16 32.49
C SER A 333 8.42 -0.07 32.58
N SER A 334 9.13 -1.19 32.45
CA SER A 334 10.61 -1.23 32.42
C SER A 334 11.15 -0.75 31.08
N ASN A 335 10.45 -1.05 29.99
CA ASN A 335 10.81 -0.68 28.63
C ASN A 335 9.75 0.28 28.10
N ARG A 336 10.01 1.59 28.18
CA ARG A 336 9.07 2.68 27.83
C ARG A 336 9.41 3.27 26.45
N PRO A 337 9.05 2.58 25.35
CA PRO A 337 9.24 3.07 24.00
C PRO A 337 8.60 4.44 23.82
N LYS A 338 9.32 5.35 23.18
CA LYS A 338 8.84 6.73 23.01
C LYS A 338 7.87 6.88 21.86
N THR A 339 7.97 6.00 20.86
CA THR A 339 7.28 6.17 19.58
C THR A 339 6.62 4.88 19.12
N LEU A 340 5.37 4.99 18.66
CA LEU A 340 4.71 3.96 17.87
C LEU A 340 4.85 4.33 16.38
N HIS A 341 5.28 3.38 15.57
CA HIS A 341 5.38 3.55 14.11
C HIS A 341 4.23 2.84 13.42
N LEU A 342 3.47 3.58 12.62
CA LEU A 342 2.45 3.06 11.73
C LEU A 342 2.97 3.13 10.29
N LYS A 343 2.99 1.98 9.62
CA LYS A 343 3.27 1.86 8.18
C LYS A 343 1.98 1.56 7.44
N GLY A 344 1.79 2.15 6.26
CA GLY A 344 0.60 1.89 5.46
C GLY A 344 0.84 1.87 3.97
N TRP A 345 0.14 0.96 3.29
CA TRP A 345 0.12 0.82 1.85
C TRP A 345 -1.29 1.06 1.34
N VAL A 346 -1.39 1.76 0.22
CA VAL A 346 -2.67 2.24 -0.30
C VAL A 346 -2.78 1.95 -1.78
N ARG A 347 -4.02 1.72 -2.18
CA ARG A 347 -4.47 1.48 -3.54
C ARG A 347 -5.18 2.71 -4.07
N LEU A 348 -4.91 3.03 -5.33
CA LEU A 348 -5.67 3.98 -6.12
C LEU A 348 -6.92 3.27 -6.66
N ILE A 349 -8.08 3.88 -6.51
CA ILE A 349 -9.32 3.44 -7.16
C ILE A 349 -9.44 4.27 -8.44
N ASP A 350 -9.10 3.67 -9.58
CA ASP A 350 -8.97 4.35 -10.88
C ASP A 350 -9.89 3.78 -11.96
N ASP A 351 -10.75 2.83 -11.59
CA ASP A 351 -11.63 2.07 -12.47
C ASP A 351 -10.96 1.25 -13.59
N VAL A 352 -9.63 1.30 -13.71
CA VAL A 352 -8.85 0.49 -14.66
C VAL A 352 -8.36 -0.79 -13.98
N TYR A 353 -7.50 -0.66 -12.97
CA TYR A 353 -6.89 -1.79 -12.26
C TYR A 353 -7.10 -1.73 -10.75
N ASN A 354 -7.61 -0.61 -10.24
CA ASN A 354 -7.46 -0.23 -8.85
C ASN A 354 -5.99 -0.43 -8.42
N THR A 355 -5.07 0.29 -9.08
CA THR A 355 -3.63 0.03 -8.96
C THR A 355 -3.12 0.23 -7.54
N THR A 356 -2.33 -0.73 -7.04
CA THR A 356 -1.65 -0.58 -5.76
C THR A 356 -0.52 0.45 -5.90
N LEU A 357 -0.69 1.64 -5.32
CA LEU A 357 0.28 2.76 -5.41
C LEU A 357 1.61 2.43 -4.76
N LEU A 358 1.54 1.73 -3.62
CA LEU A 358 2.68 1.33 -2.81
C LEU A 358 2.51 -0.16 -2.57
N SER A 359 3.41 -0.98 -3.11
CA SER A 359 3.34 -2.42 -2.92
C SER A 359 3.94 -2.83 -1.58
N PRO A 360 3.22 -3.59 -0.73
CA PRO A 360 3.76 -4.16 0.51
C PRO A 360 4.66 -5.37 0.26
N SER A 361 4.85 -5.79 -1.01
CA SER A 361 5.72 -6.91 -1.36
C SER A 361 7.18 -6.60 -1.00
N PRO A 362 7.90 -7.52 -0.32
CA PRO A 362 9.33 -7.37 -0.07
C PRO A 362 10.17 -7.26 -1.35
N ARG A 363 9.63 -7.74 -2.48
CA ARG A 363 10.29 -7.68 -3.80
C ARG A 363 10.11 -6.31 -4.48
N ALA A 364 9.23 -5.45 -3.98
CA ALA A 364 9.00 -4.11 -4.52
C ALA A 364 10.27 -3.25 -4.42
N THR A 365 10.45 -2.34 -5.37
CA THR A 365 11.49 -1.32 -5.23
C THR A 365 11.05 -0.24 -4.25
N GLU A 366 11.99 0.61 -3.82
CA GLU A 366 11.68 1.74 -2.95
C GLU A 366 10.73 2.72 -3.65
N GLU A 367 10.91 2.93 -4.95
CA GLU A 367 10.06 3.77 -5.79
C GLU A 367 8.65 3.17 -5.97
N ALA A 368 8.52 1.84 -5.91
CA ALA A 368 7.24 1.13 -5.91
C ALA A 368 6.60 1.08 -4.51
N GLY A 369 7.15 1.79 -3.53
CA GLY A 369 6.55 1.96 -2.22
C GLY A 369 6.73 0.79 -1.26
N ARG A 370 7.80 -0.01 -1.42
CA ARG A 370 8.11 -1.16 -0.54
C ARG A 370 7.96 -0.83 0.94
N ASP A 371 8.47 0.33 1.34
CA ASP A 371 8.55 0.70 2.76
C ASP A 371 7.24 1.31 3.29
N GLY A 372 6.30 1.65 2.39
CA GLY A 372 5.00 2.22 2.71
C GLY A 372 5.07 3.68 3.18
N LEU A 373 3.92 4.25 3.50
CA LEU A 373 3.83 5.53 4.17
C LEU A 373 4.06 5.36 5.67
N HIS A 374 4.85 6.24 6.26
CA HIS A 374 5.20 6.20 7.68
C HIS A 374 4.56 7.35 8.45
N VAL A 375 3.96 7.02 9.59
CA VAL A 375 3.56 7.98 10.63
C VAL A 375 4.11 7.51 11.96
N ALA A 376 4.68 8.42 12.74
CA ALA A 376 5.16 8.16 14.09
C ALA A 376 4.30 8.92 15.09
N PHE A 377 3.84 8.22 16.12
CA PHE A 377 3.08 8.82 17.23
C PHE A 377 3.96 8.81 18.49
N GLU A 378 4.07 9.97 19.13
CA GLU A 378 4.69 10.05 20.45
C GLU A 378 3.75 9.46 21.51
N ILE A 379 4.32 8.64 22.39
CA ILE A 379 3.58 7.99 23.48
C ILE A 379 3.79 8.81 24.76
N ALA A 380 2.73 9.45 25.23
CA ALA A 380 2.69 10.16 26.50
C ALA A 380 2.33 9.19 27.63
N TYR A 381 3.30 8.91 28.51
CA TYR A 381 3.10 8.02 29.64
C TYR A 381 2.46 8.73 30.82
N GLU A 382 1.42 8.10 31.36
CA GLU A 382 0.80 8.56 32.59
C GLU A 382 1.80 8.48 33.77
N PRO A 383 1.91 9.53 34.60
CA PRO A 383 2.77 9.48 35.78
C PRO A 383 2.26 8.45 36.79
N LYS A 384 3.17 7.94 37.63
CA LYS A 384 2.78 7.04 38.73
C LYS A 384 1.91 7.80 39.73
N ALA A 385 0.73 7.25 40.04
CA ALA A 385 -0.08 7.73 41.15
C ALA A 385 0.73 7.69 42.46
N LYS A 386 0.44 8.64 43.36
CA LYS A 386 1.13 8.80 44.63
C LYS A 386 0.14 8.62 45.77
N VAL A 387 0.60 8.03 46.87
CA VAL A 387 -0.09 7.95 48.15
C VAL A 387 0.78 8.69 49.15
N PHE A 388 0.31 9.82 49.70
CA PHE A 388 1.10 10.68 50.59
C PHE A 388 2.51 10.96 50.05
N PHE A 389 2.60 11.40 48.79
CA PHE A 389 3.84 11.74 48.05
C PHE A 389 4.74 10.58 47.62
N LEU A 390 4.50 9.35 48.09
CA LEU A 390 5.25 8.17 47.66
C LEU A 390 4.58 7.50 46.45
N PRO A 391 5.34 7.06 45.43
CA PRO A 391 4.76 6.38 44.27
C PRO A 391 4.09 5.06 44.72
N MET A 392 2.83 4.87 44.32
CA MET A 392 2.03 3.72 44.72
C MET A 392 2.65 2.42 44.17
N PRO A 393 3.00 1.44 45.03
CA PRO A 393 3.42 0.11 44.60
C PRO A 393 2.27 -0.67 43.97
N ASP A 394 2.58 -1.55 43.02
CA ASP A 394 1.57 -2.34 42.29
C ASP A 394 0.76 -3.29 43.19
N ILE A 395 1.32 -3.70 44.33
CA ILE A 395 0.63 -4.53 45.33
C ILE A 395 -0.57 -3.78 45.93
N MET A 396 -0.48 -2.45 46.03
CA MET A 396 -1.59 -1.62 46.50
C MET A 396 -2.67 -1.48 45.42
N TRP A 397 -2.39 -1.78 44.15
CA TRP A 397 -3.39 -1.80 43.08
C TRP A 397 -4.25 -3.08 43.05
N PHE A 398 -4.56 -3.65 44.22
CA PHE A 398 -5.33 -4.91 44.33
C PHE A 398 -6.76 -4.74 44.87
N SER A 399 -7.19 -3.53 45.19
CA SER A 399 -8.29 -3.42 46.17
C SER A 399 -9.69 -3.34 45.54
N PHE A 400 -10.06 -2.32 44.77
CA PHE A 400 -11.48 -2.12 44.36
C PHE A 400 -11.71 -1.44 42.99
N PHE A 401 -10.66 -0.94 42.33
CA PHE A 401 -10.76 -0.21 41.06
C PHE A 401 -9.63 -0.63 40.12
N PRO A 402 -9.82 -1.66 39.28
CA PRO A 402 -8.76 -2.19 38.43
C PRO A 402 -8.31 -1.21 37.34
N ASP A 403 -9.19 -0.29 36.92
CA ASP A 403 -8.99 0.51 35.71
C ASP A 403 -8.45 1.94 35.96
N ASP A 404 -8.39 2.40 37.22
CA ASP A 404 -7.97 3.76 37.56
C ASP A 404 -7.03 3.80 38.78
N GLN A 405 -5.75 4.10 38.53
CA GLN A 405 -4.73 4.23 39.59
C GLN A 405 -4.93 5.46 40.48
N ALA A 406 -5.54 6.55 39.98
CA ALA A 406 -5.77 7.76 40.76
C ALA A 406 -6.86 7.51 41.80
N THR A 407 -7.96 6.87 41.37
CA THR A 407 -9.02 6.43 42.28
C THR A 407 -8.48 5.39 43.29
N ALA A 408 -7.66 4.43 42.84
CA ALA A 408 -7.04 3.47 43.76
C ALA A 408 -6.13 4.16 44.81
N ALA A 409 -5.34 5.15 44.40
CA ALA A 409 -4.47 5.89 45.31
C ALA A 409 -5.28 6.69 46.35
N LEU A 410 -6.35 7.38 45.94
CA LEU A 410 -7.25 8.11 46.85
C LEU A 410 -7.87 7.19 47.91
N VAL A 411 -8.30 6.00 47.50
CA VAL A 411 -8.86 4.99 48.43
C VAL A 411 -7.82 4.56 49.46
N TRP A 412 -6.56 4.36 49.06
CA TRP A 412 -5.49 4.04 50.00
C TRP A 412 -5.12 5.19 50.93
N GLU A 413 -5.14 6.43 50.44
CA GLU A 413 -4.96 7.61 51.29
C GLU A 413 -6.03 7.67 52.39
N LEU A 414 -7.29 7.35 52.05
CA LEU A 414 -8.38 7.26 53.01
C LEU A 414 -8.20 6.11 54.02
N ILE A 415 -7.84 4.91 53.55
CA ILE A 415 -7.64 3.74 54.42
C ILE A 415 -6.48 3.98 55.40
N ILE A 416 -5.32 4.43 54.89
CA ILE A 416 -4.14 4.69 55.71
C ILE A 416 -4.40 5.85 56.67
N GLY A 417 -5.04 6.92 56.19
CA GLY A 417 -5.43 8.05 57.04
C GLY A 417 -6.36 7.63 58.19
N PHE A 418 -7.34 6.77 57.91
CA PHE A 418 -8.23 6.23 58.93
C PHE A 418 -7.49 5.32 59.93
N LEU A 419 -6.58 4.45 59.45
CA LEU A 419 -5.76 3.61 60.34
C LEU A 419 -4.86 4.43 61.26
N LEU A 420 -4.25 5.51 60.74
CA LEU A 420 -3.45 6.44 61.54
C LEU A 420 -4.30 7.14 62.60
N LEU A 421 -5.53 7.57 62.26
CA LEU A 421 -6.46 8.14 63.21
C LEU A 421 -6.77 7.16 64.35
N VAL A 422 -7.15 5.92 64.01
CA VAL A 422 -7.46 4.87 64.99
C VAL A 422 -6.24 4.56 65.87
N ALA A 423 -5.06 4.42 65.27
CA ALA A 423 -3.82 4.19 66.01
C ALA A 423 -3.51 5.34 66.98
N THR A 424 -3.75 6.59 66.57
CA THR A 424 -3.56 7.78 67.42
C THR A 424 -4.51 7.77 68.60
N VAL A 425 -5.79 7.44 68.39
CA VAL A 425 -6.79 7.30 69.47
C VAL A 425 -6.37 6.21 70.46
N ILE A 426 -5.95 5.04 69.97
CA ILE A 426 -5.47 3.94 70.82
C ILE A 426 -4.23 4.36 71.62
N LEU A 427 -3.27 5.05 70.98
CA LEU A 427 -2.07 5.54 71.64
C LEU A 427 -2.40 6.54 72.74
N VAL A 428 -3.33 7.47 72.50
CA VAL A 428 -3.81 8.44 73.49
C VAL A 428 -4.41 7.70 74.68
N ILE A 429 -5.32 6.75 74.46
CA ILE A 429 -5.92 5.93 75.53
C ILE A 429 -4.84 5.19 76.32
N TYR A 430 -3.86 4.59 75.65
CA TYR A 430 -2.74 3.90 76.29
C TYR A 430 -1.89 4.83 77.16
N LEU A 431 -1.54 6.02 76.65
CA LEU A 431 -0.76 7.01 77.40
C LEU A 431 -1.52 7.54 78.62
N PHE A 432 -2.83 7.77 78.49
CA PHE A 432 -3.69 8.16 79.62
C PHE A 432 -3.74 7.06 80.69
N ASN A 433 -3.90 5.79 80.29
CA ASN A 433 -3.94 4.68 81.24
C ASN A 433 -2.58 4.41 81.93
N LYS A 434 -1.45 4.68 81.26
CA LYS A 434 -0.12 4.50 81.85
C LYS A 434 0.23 5.58 82.89
N ASN A 435 -0.25 6.81 82.69
CA ASN A 435 0.00 7.93 83.60
C ASN A 435 -0.86 7.93 84.87
N GLN A 436 -1.79 6.97 85.04
CA GLN A 436 -2.59 6.84 86.27
C GLN A 436 -1.93 6.01 87.38
N TYR A 437 -0.74 5.43 87.15
CA TYR A 437 0.05 4.77 88.20
C TYR A 437 1.13 5.72 88.74
N PHE A 438 0.73 6.74 89.50
CA PHE A 438 1.65 7.47 90.37
C PHE A 438 1.81 6.67 91.66
N THR A 439 2.90 5.90 91.79
CA THR A 439 3.35 5.38 93.09
C THR A 439 4.11 6.49 93.81
N PRO A 440 3.56 7.12 94.88
CA PRO A 440 4.30 8.13 95.61
C PRO A 440 5.56 7.52 96.26
N SER A 441 6.71 8.16 96.04
CA SER A 441 7.94 7.90 96.78
C SER A 441 7.74 8.34 98.24
N VAL A 442 8.06 7.47 99.19
CA VAL A 442 7.72 7.62 100.63
C VAL A 442 8.62 8.64 101.37
N ASP A 443 9.55 9.33 100.70
CA ASP A 443 10.61 10.10 101.39
C ASP A 443 10.39 11.62 101.54
N GLU A 444 9.25 12.20 101.15
CA GLU A 444 9.07 13.67 101.16
C GLU A 444 8.06 14.27 102.15
N ILE A 445 7.54 13.51 103.13
CA ILE A 445 6.70 14.11 104.18
C ILE A 445 7.55 14.45 105.42
N LYS A 446 8.21 15.61 105.40
CA LYS A 446 8.75 16.26 106.61
C LYS A 446 7.71 17.18 107.22
N PHE A 447 7.09 16.77 108.32
CA PHE A 447 6.33 17.66 109.18
C PHE A 447 7.28 18.64 109.91
N LYS A 448 6.99 19.93 109.81
CA LYS A 448 7.68 20.99 110.54
C LYS A 448 6.96 21.19 111.89
N LEU A 449 7.68 20.91 112.98
CA LEU A 449 7.22 21.08 114.36
C LEU A 449 6.90 22.56 114.67
N SER A 450 5.86 22.76 115.48
CA SER A 450 5.72 23.88 116.41
C SER A 450 5.62 23.35 117.82
#